data_AF-A0A4U9W1M8-F1
#
_entry.id   AF-A0A4U9W1M8-F1
#
_cell.length_a   1.000
_cell.length_b   1.000
_cell.length_c   1.000
_cell.angle_alpha   90.00
_cell.angle_beta   90.00
_cell.angle_gamma   90.00
#
_symmetry.space_group_name_H-M   'P 1'
#
loop_
_entity.id
_entity.type
_entity.pdbx_description
1 polymer ?
#
loop_
_entity_poly.entity_id
_entity_poly.type
_entity_poly.pdbx_seq_one_letter_code
_entity_poly.pdbx_strand_id
1 'polypeptide(L)'
;MAMISPLTDPAWLRRQIGVVLQENLLFNGSLRDNIALTDPGMALERVINAAKLAGAHDFITELPEGYDSQVGEQGGNLSGGQRQRIAIARALVTDPRILIFDEATSALDYESERAIMQNMHAICQNRTVIIIAHRLSTVRHADRIVAMDKGKIVEIGQHDELLARPEGYYAHLHSLQQG
;
A
#
# COMPACT_ATOMS: atom_id res chain seq x y z
N MET A 1 -21.81 27.88 -25.17
CA MET A 1 -22.23 26.53 -24.74
C MET A 1 -20.97 25.68 -24.69
N ALA A 2 -20.33 25.61 -23.52
CA ALA A 2 -18.98 25.05 -23.37
C ALA A 2 -19.02 23.53 -23.50
N MET A 3 -18.07 23.00 -24.27
CA MET A 3 -17.96 21.60 -24.67
C MET A 3 -17.70 20.70 -23.47
N ILE A 4 -18.36 19.54 -23.48
CA ILE A 4 -18.15 18.42 -22.58
C ILE A 4 -16.69 17.96 -22.74
N SER A 5 -15.88 18.13 -21.69
CA SER A 5 -14.51 17.58 -21.63
C SER A 5 -14.58 16.06 -21.80
N PRO A 6 -13.71 15.44 -22.61
CA PRO A 6 -13.76 14.00 -22.83
C PRO A 6 -13.58 13.31 -21.48
N LEU A 7 -14.56 12.48 -21.10
CA LEU A 7 -14.45 11.54 -20.01
C LEU A 7 -13.12 10.77 -20.19
N THR A 8 -12.20 10.93 -19.23
CA THR A 8 -10.89 10.28 -19.21
C THR A 8 -11.01 8.79 -19.55
N ASP A 9 -10.23 8.34 -20.53
CA ASP A 9 -10.11 6.91 -20.88
C ASP A 9 -9.85 6.08 -19.61
N PRO A 10 -10.70 5.08 -19.28
CA PRO A 10 -10.52 4.25 -18.09
C PRO A 10 -9.16 3.55 -18.03
N ALA A 11 -8.57 3.19 -19.17
CA ALA A 11 -7.26 2.55 -19.20
C ALA A 11 -6.15 3.55 -18.82
N TRP A 12 -6.20 4.78 -19.33
CA TRP A 12 -5.31 5.85 -18.91
C TRP A 12 -5.42 6.13 -17.40
N LEU A 13 -6.65 6.25 -16.87
CA LEU A 13 -6.87 6.52 -15.45
C LEU A 13 -6.31 5.41 -14.55
N ARG A 14 -6.60 4.14 -14.88
CA ARG A 14 -6.10 2.99 -14.11
C ARG A 14 -4.58 2.91 -14.06
N ARG A 15 -3.87 3.34 -15.12
CA ARG A 15 -2.40 3.40 -15.10
C ARG A 15 -1.84 4.45 -14.13
N GLN A 16 -2.65 5.44 -13.74
CA GLN A 16 -2.24 6.44 -12.74
C GLN A 16 -2.45 5.95 -11.30
N ILE A 17 -3.13 4.81 -11.10
CA ILE A 17 -3.56 4.31 -9.79
C ILE A 17 -2.86 2.99 -9.48
N GLY A 18 -2.13 2.94 -8.37
CA GLY A 18 -1.68 1.71 -7.73
C GLY A 18 -2.63 1.35 -6.60
N VAL A 19 -2.93 0.06 -6.45
CA VAL A 19 -3.79 -0.44 -5.37
C VAL A 19 -3.08 -1.60 -4.69
N VAL A 20 -3.06 -1.58 -3.36
CA VAL A 20 -2.65 -2.70 -2.52
C VAL A 20 -3.85 -3.11 -1.69
N LEU A 21 -4.30 -4.35 -1.89
CA LEU A 21 -5.48 -4.89 -1.21
C LEU A 21 -5.08 -5.56 0.11
N GLN A 22 -6.07 -5.83 0.97
CA GLN A 22 -5.87 -6.59 2.20
C GLN A 22 -5.40 -8.02 1.89
N GLU A 23 -6.05 -8.67 0.93
CA GLU A 23 -5.66 -9.99 0.41
C GLU A 23 -4.99 -9.85 -0.95
N ASN A 24 -3.71 -10.23 -1.02
CA ASN A 24 -2.94 -10.11 -2.25
C ASN A 24 -2.71 -11.47 -2.90
N LEU A 25 -3.14 -11.56 -4.16
CA LEU A 25 -2.87 -12.71 -5.01
C LEU A 25 -1.49 -12.56 -5.66
N LEU A 26 -0.68 -13.61 -5.54
CA LEU A 26 0.50 -13.80 -6.36
C LEU A 26 0.19 -14.79 -7.47
N PHE A 27 0.79 -14.57 -8.62
CA PHE A 27 0.64 -15.40 -9.80
C PHE A 27 1.82 -16.37 -9.91
N ASN A 28 1.59 -17.51 -10.56
CA ASN A 28 2.66 -18.45 -10.88
C ASN A 28 3.70 -17.75 -11.77
N GLY A 29 4.95 -17.78 -11.35
CA GLY A 29 6.06 -17.09 -12.00
C GLY A 29 7.10 -16.63 -10.98
N SER A 30 8.13 -15.90 -11.43
CA SER A 30 9.16 -15.40 -10.52
C SER A 30 8.65 -14.27 -9.62
N LEU A 31 9.40 -13.96 -8.56
CA LEU A 31 9.15 -12.75 -7.76
C LEU A 31 9.28 -11.49 -8.61
N ARG A 32 10.23 -11.46 -9.55
CA ARG A 32 10.36 -10.40 -10.55
C ARG A 32 9.07 -10.22 -11.36
N ASP A 33 8.53 -11.30 -11.91
CA ASP A 33 7.31 -11.25 -12.74
C ASP A 33 6.10 -10.78 -11.94
N ASN A 34 6.03 -11.20 -10.68
CA ASN A 34 4.99 -10.76 -9.76
C ASN A 34 5.06 -9.26 -9.48
N ILE A 35 6.25 -8.69 -9.31
CA ILE A 35 6.41 -7.24 -9.11
C ILE A 35 6.13 -6.51 -10.43
N ALA A 36 6.75 -6.95 -11.52
CA ALA A 36 6.66 -6.35 -12.85
C ALA A 36 5.42 -6.79 -13.67
N LEU A 37 4.34 -7.19 -13.01
CA LEU A 37 3.18 -7.84 -13.64
C LEU A 37 2.59 -7.06 -14.82
N THR A 38 2.68 -5.73 -14.79
CA THR A 38 2.15 -4.84 -15.84
C THR A 38 3.08 -4.64 -17.03
N ASP A 39 4.36 -5.01 -16.89
CA ASP A 39 5.40 -4.88 -17.90
C ASP A 39 6.51 -5.92 -17.65
N PRO A 40 6.41 -7.13 -18.24
CA PRO A 40 7.42 -8.18 -18.11
C PRO A 40 8.80 -7.75 -18.66
N GLY A 41 8.85 -6.74 -19.53
CA GLY A 41 10.09 -6.18 -20.08
C GLY A 41 10.77 -5.19 -19.14
N MET A 42 10.20 -4.94 -17.96
CA MET A 42 10.72 -3.94 -17.03
C MET A 42 12.15 -4.26 -16.60
N ALA A 43 12.99 -3.22 -16.62
CA ALA A 43 14.36 -3.26 -16.16
C ALA A 43 14.43 -3.72 -14.69
N LEU A 44 15.36 -4.65 -14.40
CA LEU A 44 15.50 -5.25 -13.07
C LEU A 44 15.79 -4.21 -11.99
N GLU A 45 16.51 -3.15 -12.33
CA GLU A 45 16.81 -2.04 -11.41
C GLU A 45 15.53 -1.36 -10.90
N ARG A 46 14.51 -1.22 -11.76
CA ARG A 46 13.22 -0.66 -11.38
C ARG A 46 12.46 -1.57 -10.41
N VAL A 47 12.50 -2.88 -10.68
CA VAL A 47 11.93 -3.92 -9.81
C VAL A 47 12.62 -3.91 -8.44
N ILE A 48 13.94 -3.84 -8.41
CA ILE A 48 14.74 -3.77 -7.18
C ILE A 48 14.40 -2.52 -6.38
N ASN A 49 14.30 -1.35 -7.03
CA ASN A 49 13.97 -0.11 -6.33
C ASN A 49 12.58 -0.16 -5.69
N ALA A 50 11.58 -0.68 -6.40
CA ALA A 50 10.23 -0.87 -5.85
C ALA A 50 10.23 -1.86 -4.68
N ALA A 51 10.97 -2.98 -4.80
CA ALA A 51 11.13 -3.95 -3.73
C ALA A 51 11.82 -3.37 -2.50
N LYS A 52 12.82 -2.49 -2.66
CA LYS A 52 13.47 -1.79 -1.53
C LYS A 52 12.49 -0.87 -0.81
N LEU A 53 11.73 -0.06 -1.55
CA LEU A 53 10.70 0.80 -0.97
C LEU A 53 9.65 -0.01 -0.19
N ALA A 54 9.27 -1.17 -0.70
CA ALA A 54 8.34 -2.08 -0.04
C ALA A 54 8.95 -2.90 1.11
N GLY A 55 10.26 -2.76 1.40
CA GLY A 55 10.95 -3.59 2.39
C GLY A 55 11.05 -5.07 2.00
N ALA A 56 10.87 -5.40 0.72
CA ALA A 56 10.91 -6.76 0.20
C ALA A 56 12.31 -7.22 -0.21
N HIS A 57 13.20 -6.28 -0.56
CA HIS A 57 14.50 -6.59 -1.14
C HIS A 57 15.32 -7.59 -0.31
N ASP A 58 15.44 -7.36 0.99
CA ASP A 58 16.33 -8.12 1.86
C ASP A 58 15.96 -9.61 1.87
N PHE A 59 14.68 -9.94 2.11
CA PHE A 59 14.26 -11.34 2.09
C PHE A 59 14.33 -11.96 0.69
N ILE A 60 14.10 -11.17 -0.37
CA ILE A 60 14.22 -11.68 -1.74
C ILE A 60 15.67 -12.10 -1.99
N THR A 61 16.64 -11.30 -1.57
CA THR A 61 18.07 -11.60 -1.77
C THR A 61 18.60 -12.75 -0.92
N GLU A 62 17.88 -13.13 0.14
CA GLU A 62 18.19 -14.30 0.96
C GLU A 62 17.71 -15.62 0.32
N LEU A 63 16.81 -15.56 -0.67
CA LEU A 63 16.36 -16.75 -1.39
C LEU A 63 17.47 -17.26 -2.34
N PRO A 64 17.60 -18.59 -2.54
CA PRO A 64 18.65 -19.16 -3.40
C PRO A 64 18.68 -18.60 -4.83
N GLU A 65 17.52 -18.29 -5.39
CA GLU A 65 17.37 -17.75 -6.76
C GLU A 65 17.06 -16.25 -6.77
N GLY A 66 17.10 -15.58 -5.62
CA GLY A 66 16.86 -14.14 -5.54
C GLY A 66 15.51 -13.74 -6.15
N TYR A 67 15.54 -12.78 -7.06
CA TYR A 67 14.35 -12.30 -7.79
C TYR A 67 13.76 -13.32 -8.77
N ASP A 68 14.55 -14.31 -9.19
CA ASP A 68 14.11 -15.36 -10.13
C ASP A 68 13.43 -16.52 -9.40
N SER A 69 13.44 -16.52 -8.06
CA SER A 69 12.74 -17.51 -7.24
C SER A 69 11.28 -17.65 -7.63
N GLN A 70 10.87 -18.89 -7.87
CA GLN A 70 9.53 -19.22 -8.32
C GLN A 70 8.50 -19.14 -7.19
N VAL A 71 7.38 -18.48 -7.49
CA VAL A 71 6.19 -18.45 -6.67
C VAL A 71 5.25 -19.56 -7.16
N GLY A 72 5.02 -20.59 -6.33
CA GLY A 72 4.07 -21.67 -6.64
C GLY A 72 2.61 -21.22 -6.56
N GLU A 73 1.65 -22.14 -6.73
CA GLU A 73 0.21 -21.82 -6.68
C GLU A 73 -0.14 -21.01 -5.41
N GLN A 74 -0.78 -19.85 -5.63
CA GLN A 74 -1.18 -18.89 -4.59
C GLN A 74 -0.04 -18.34 -3.70
N GLY A 75 1.23 -18.55 -4.05
CA GLY A 75 2.37 -18.08 -3.25
C GLY A 75 2.53 -18.79 -1.91
N GLY A 76 2.22 -20.09 -1.86
CA GLY A 76 2.26 -20.92 -0.65
C GLY A 76 3.62 -20.99 0.07
N ASN A 77 4.73 -20.66 -0.58
CA ASN A 77 6.08 -20.67 0.02
C ASN A 77 6.45 -19.37 0.74
N LEU A 78 5.60 -18.33 0.67
CA LEU A 78 5.86 -17.04 1.31
C LEU A 78 4.99 -16.88 2.57
N SER A 79 5.50 -16.14 3.56
CA SER A 79 4.66 -15.69 4.67
C SER A 79 3.63 -14.66 4.19
N GLY A 80 2.57 -14.42 4.99
CA GLY A 80 1.59 -13.37 4.71
C GLY A 80 2.26 -12.00 4.52
N GLY A 81 3.20 -11.66 5.40
CA GLY A 81 3.95 -10.41 5.33
C GLY A 81 4.86 -10.28 4.10
N GLN A 82 5.45 -11.38 3.64
CA GLN A 82 6.22 -11.39 2.39
C GLN A 82 5.31 -11.17 1.17
N ARG A 83 4.18 -11.88 1.08
CA ARG A 83 3.20 -11.67 -0.01
C ARG A 83 2.72 -10.22 -0.08
N GLN A 84 2.45 -9.64 1.08
CA GLN A 84 2.03 -8.25 1.20
C GLN A 84 3.10 -7.28 0.67
N ARG A 85 4.36 -7.46 1.08
CA ARG A 85 5.49 -6.65 0.60
C ARG A 85 5.71 -6.77 -0.91
N ILE A 86 5.51 -7.95 -1.50
CA ILE A 86 5.53 -8.13 -2.97
C ILE A 86 4.39 -7.36 -3.64
N ALA A 87 3.19 -7.38 -3.06
CA ALA A 87 2.06 -6.62 -3.60
C ALA A 87 2.25 -5.10 -3.52
N ILE A 88 2.85 -4.62 -2.42
CA ILE A 88 3.25 -3.22 -2.29
C ILE A 88 4.27 -2.88 -3.37
N ALA A 89 5.33 -3.69 -3.54
CA ALA A 89 6.31 -3.49 -4.60
C ALA A 89 5.66 -3.45 -5.99
N ARG A 90 4.72 -4.35 -6.28
CA ARG A 90 3.93 -4.39 -7.52
C ARG A 90 3.15 -3.09 -7.76
N ALA A 91 2.53 -2.52 -6.73
CA ALA A 91 1.82 -1.25 -6.85
C ALA A 91 2.78 -0.05 -7.02
N LEU A 92 3.96 -0.11 -6.42
CA LEU A 92 4.97 0.96 -6.48
C LEU A 92 5.75 0.97 -7.80
N VAL A 93 5.92 -0.18 -8.46
CA VAL A 93 6.84 -0.32 -9.60
C VAL A 93 6.44 0.52 -10.82
N THR A 94 5.15 0.81 -10.95
CA THR A 94 4.61 1.66 -12.01
C THR A 94 4.74 3.15 -11.71
N ASP A 95 5.21 3.51 -10.51
CA ASP A 95 5.28 4.87 -9.99
C ASP A 95 3.95 5.63 -10.15
N PRO A 96 2.86 5.12 -9.54
CA PRO A 96 1.53 5.68 -9.75
C PRO A 96 1.40 7.07 -9.12
N ARG A 97 0.55 7.94 -9.69
CA ARG A 97 0.25 9.26 -9.12
C ARG A 97 -0.67 9.17 -7.89
N ILE A 98 -1.50 8.14 -7.86
CA ILE A 98 -2.43 7.84 -6.77
C ILE A 98 -2.12 6.42 -6.28
N LEU A 99 -1.83 6.28 -4.99
CA LEU A 99 -1.64 4.97 -4.36
C LEU A 99 -2.73 4.75 -3.31
N ILE A 100 -3.38 3.60 -3.37
CA ILE A 100 -4.43 3.21 -2.42
C ILE A 100 -3.93 1.99 -1.65
N PHE A 101 -3.87 2.13 -0.33
CA PHE A 101 -3.64 1.02 0.60
C PHE A 101 -4.97 0.66 1.25
N ASP A 102 -5.48 -0.53 0.97
CA ASP A 102 -6.70 -1.07 1.58
C ASP A 102 -6.31 -2.08 2.67
N GLU A 103 -6.29 -1.64 3.92
CA GLU A 103 -5.82 -2.40 5.08
C GLU A 103 -4.46 -3.10 4.87
N ALA A 104 -3.63 -2.55 3.99
CA ALA A 104 -2.51 -3.28 3.42
C ALA A 104 -1.37 -3.59 4.42
N THR A 105 -1.42 -3.08 5.65
CA THR A 105 -0.43 -3.35 6.70
C THR A 105 -0.98 -4.18 7.85
N SER A 106 -2.26 -4.57 7.82
CA SER A 106 -2.88 -5.33 8.90
C SER A 106 -2.34 -6.77 9.00
N ALA A 107 -1.97 -7.37 7.87
CA ALA A 107 -1.41 -8.72 7.77
C ALA A 107 0.11 -8.80 8.00
N LEU A 108 0.76 -7.67 8.31
CA LEU A 108 2.20 -7.62 8.53
C LEU A 108 2.55 -7.91 9.99
N ASP A 109 3.63 -8.65 10.20
CA ASP A 109 4.31 -8.67 11.48
C ASP A 109 4.91 -7.28 11.80
N TYR A 110 5.26 -7.05 13.06
CA TYR A 110 5.75 -5.76 13.55
C TYR A 110 7.02 -5.27 12.83
N GLU A 111 7.94 -6.17 12.47
CA GLU A 111 9.18 -5.80 11.79
C GLU A 111 8.90 -5.39 10.34
N SER A 112 8.08 -6.16 9.63
CA SER A 112 7.62 -5.86 8.28
C SER A 112 6.83 -4.55 8.22
N GLU A 113 5.93 -4.30 9.18
CA GLU A 113 5.19 -3.04 9.28
C GLU A 113 6.14 -1.86 9.50
N ARG A 114 7.10 -2.00 10.42
CA ARG A 114 8.09 -0.96 10.71
C ARG A 114 8.94 -0.62 9.48
N ALA A 115 9.38 -1.61 8.71
CA ALA A 115 10.15 -1.39 7.49
C ALA A 115 9.36 -0.57 6.46
N ILE A 116 8.07 -0.88 6.27
CA ILE A 116 7.20 -0.09 5.38
C ILE A 116 7.00 1.31 5.93
N MET A 117 6.72 1.47 7.23
CA MET A 117 6.51 2.78 7.86
C MET A 117 7.74 3.69 7.76
N GLN A 118 8.95 3.13 7.85
CA GLN A 118 10.19 3.87 7.61
C GLN A 118 10.29 4.40 6.18
N ASN A 119 9.78 3.65 5.22
CA ASN A 119 9.75 4.03 3.80
C ASN A 119 8.50 4.83 3.41
N MET A 120 7.48 4.93 4.26
CA MET A 120 6.22 5.61 3.93
C MET A 120 6.43 7.06 3.50
N HIS A 121 7.37 7.77 4.13
CA HIS A 121 7.70 9.13 3.70
C HIS A 121 8.16 9.17 2.23
N ALA A 122 9.07 8.26 1.85
CA ALA A 122 9.54 8.15 0.47
C ALA A 122 8.44 7.67 -0.50
N ILE A 123 7.58 6.75 -0.07
CA ILE A 123 6.42 6.27 -0.85
C ILE A 123 5.42 7.40 -1.14
N CYS A 124 5.23 8.32 -0.18
CA CYS A 124 4.31 9.45 -0.31
C CYS A 124 4.88 10.64 -1.09
N GLN A 125 6.21 10.72 -1.28
CA GLN A 125 6.82 11.85 -1.98
C GLN A 125 6.26 12.00 -3.40
N ASN A 126 5.81 13.22 -3.72
CA ASN A 126 5.22 13.59 -5.02
C ASN A 126 4.00 12.74 -5.46
N ARG A 127 3.28 12.16 -4.51
CA ARG A 127 2.16 11.25 -4.78
C ARG A 127 0.97 11.51 -3.86
N THR A 128 -0.24 11.29 -4.35
CA THR A 128 -1.44 11.20 -3.50
C THR A 128 -1.57 9.79 -2.94
N VAL A 129 -1.60 9.64 -1.63
CA VAL A 129 -1.75 8.34 -0.96
C VAL A 129 -3.06 8.32 -0.17
N ILE A 130 -3.87 7.30 -0.40
CA ILE A 130 -5.11 7.03 0.34
C ILE A 130 -4.88 5.76 1.14
N ILE A 131 -5.07 5.84 2.45
CA ILE A 131 -4.94 4.70 3.35
C ILE A 131 -6.30 4.44 3.99
N ILE A 132 -6.85 3.25 3.72
CA ILE A 132 -8.01 2.71 4.42
C ILE A 132 -7.43 1.90 5.58
N ALA A 133 -7.65 2.37 6.80
CA ALA A 133 -6.98 1.84 7.98
C ALA A 133 -7.98 1.36 9.02
N HIS A 134 -7.74 0.14 9.50
CA HIS A 134 -8.38 -0.40 10.70
C HIS A 134 -7.49 -0.25 11.94
N ARG A 135 -6.20 0.10 11.77
CA ARG A 135 -5.25 0.41 12.84
C ARG A 135 -4.91 1.89 12.82
N LEU A 136 -5.17 2.59 13.91
CA LEU A 136 -4.98 4.04 13.99
C LEU A 136 -3.51 4.47 14.00
N SER A 137 -2.60 3.55 14.36
CA SER A 137 -1.15 3.76 14.27
C SER A 137 -0.69 4.11 12.85
N THR A 138 -1.36 3.60 11.81
CA THR A 138 -0.95 3.80 10.41
C THR A 138 -1.37 5.17 9.85
N VAL A 139 -2.43 5.77 10.40
CA VAL A 139 -2.95 7.08 9.96
C VAL A 139 -2.47 8.24 10.82
N ARG A 140 -1.70 7.97 11.89
CA ARG A 140 -1.18 9.00 12.80
C ARG A 140 -0.41 10.10 12.09
N HIS A 141 0.34 9.74 11.05
CA HIS A 141 1.18 10.66 10.27
C HIS A 141 0.51 11.18 9.00
N ALA A 142 -0.78 10.92 8.79
CA ALA A 142 -1.49 11.39 7.61
C ALA A 142 -1.69 12.91 7.66
N ASP A 143 -1.52 13.57 6.51
CA ASP A 143 -1.77 15.01 6.37
C ASP A 143 -3.23 15.38 6.68
N ARG A 144 -4.15 14.42 6.45
CA ARG A 144 -5.58 14.55 6.69
C ARG A 144 -6.20 13.18 6.98
N ILE A 145 -6.97 13.11 8.06
CA ILE A 145 -7.77 11.95 8.43
C ILE A 145 -9.24 12.24 8.13
N VAL A 146 -9.94 11.24 7.59
CA VAL A 146 -11.38 11.26 7.35
C VAL A 146 -12.01 10.13 8.12
N ALA A 147 -12.76 10.45 9.17
CA ALA A 147 -13.50 9.46 9.94
C ALA A 147 -14.90 9.28 9.37
N MET A 148 -15.31 8.03 9.16
CA MET A 148 -16.59 7.68 8.57
C MET A 148 -17.41 6.81 9.52
N ASP A 149 -18.71 7.10 9.65
CA ASP A 149 -19.69 6.25 10.33
C ASP A 149 -20.91 6.06 9.42
N LYS A 150 -21.36 4.82 9.25
CA LYS A 150 -22.56 4.44 8.47
C LYS A 150 -22.63 5.12 7.09
N GLY A 151 -21.50 5.15 6.37
CA GLY A 151 -21.40 5.72 5.03
C GLY A 151 -21.37 7.24 4.96
N LYS A 152 -21.24 7.94 6.11
CA LYS A 152 -21.12 9.40 6.18
C LYS A 152 -19.78 9.80 6.77
N ILE A 153 -19.22 10.90 6.27
CA ILE A 153 -18.09 11.55 6.91
C ILE A 153 -18.60 12.24 8.17
N VAL A 154 -18.07 11.85 9.32
CA VAL A 154 -18.45 12.43 10.62
C VAL A 154 -17.40 13.41 11.13
N GLU A 155 -16.12 13.18 10.82
CA GLU A 155 -15.03 14.06 11.21
C GLU A 155 -13.93 14.13 10.14
N ILE A 156 -13.28 15.30 10.05
CA ILE A 156 -12.11 15.54 9.21
C ILE A 156 -11.13 16.41 10.02
N GLY A 157 -9.85 16.08 10.00
CA GLY A 157 -8.81 16.87 10.65
C GLY A 157 -7.46 16.16 10.67
N GLN A 158 -6.48 16.75 11.34
CA GLN A 158 -5.22 16.08 11.67
C GLN A 158 -5.38 15.19 12.91
N HIS A 159 -4.45 14.26 13.11
CA HIS A 159 -4.47 13.31 14.24
C HIS A 159 -4.68 14.02 15.59
N ASP A 160 -3.84 15.00 15.92
CA ASP A 160 -3.87 15.68 17.22
C ASP A 160 -5.17 16.50 17.40
N GLU A 161 -5.67 17.13 16.34
CA GLU A 161 -6.91 17.93 16.36
C GLU A 161 -8.15 17.08 16.59
N LEU A 162 -8.19 15.88 16.00
CA LEU A 162 -9.28 14.94 16.15
C LEU A 162 -9.23 14.25 17.51
N LEU A 163 -8.03 13.91 17.99
CA LEU A 163 -7.82 13.26 19.29
C LEU A 163 -8.14 14.20 20.46
N ALA A 164 -7.93 15.51 20.29
CA ALA A 164 -8.25 16.53 21.30
C ALA A 164 -9.75 16.72 21.56
N ARG A 165 -10.64 15.99 20.87
CA ARG A 165 -12.10 16.02 21.05
C ARG A 165 -12.54 14.81 21.87
N PRO A 166 -12.76 14.93 23.19
CA PRO A 166 -12.99 13.75 24.06
C PRO A 166 -14.22 12.93 23.67
N GLU A 167 -15.28 13.61 23.19
CA GLU A 167 -16.52 12.99 22.69
C GLU A 167 -16.50 12.77 21.17
N GLY A 168 -15.34 12.93 20.53
CA GLY A 168 -15.15 12.76 19.10
C GLY A 168 -15.11 11.28 18.70
N TYR A 169 -15.65 10.98 17.52
CA TYR A 169 -15.67 9.62 16.97
C TYR A 169 -14.26 9.07 16.76
N TYR A 170 -13.33 9.89 16.26
CA TYR A 170 -11.93 9.48 16.11
C TYR A 170 -11.26 9.15 17.46
N ALA A 171 -11.45 9.99 18.48
CA ALA A 171 -10.89 9.76 19.82
C ALA A 171 -11.48 8.50 20.47
N HIS A 172 -12.77 8.23 20.27
CA HIS A 172 -13.41 6.99 20.70
C HIS A 172 -12.77 5.76 20.05
N LEU A 173 -12.63 5.74 18.71
CA LEU A 173 -11.95 4.64 18.00
C LEU A 173 -10.51 4.45 18.50
N HIS A 174 -9.80 5.55 18.77
CA HIS A 174 -8.45 5.53 19.32
C HIS A 174 -8.38 4.85 20.69
N SER A 175 -9.33 5.14 21.57
CA SER A 175 -9.40 4.50 22.90
C SER A 175 -9.61 2.98 22.84
N LEU A 176 -10.36 2.50 21.85
CA LEU A 176 -10.65 1.07 21.69
C LEU A 176 -9.45 0.26 21.20
N GLN A 177 -8.47 0.91 20.55
CA GLN A 177 -7.29 0.26 19.97
C GLN A 177 -6.04 0.35 20.85
N GLN A 178 -6.12 1.03 22.00
CA GLN A 178 -5.02 1.09 22.99
C GLN A 178 -5.08 -0.06 24.03
N GLY A 179 -5.89 -1.09 23.75
CA GLY A 179 -5.96 -2.34 24.53
C GLY A 179 -5.03 -3.41 24.01
#